data_AF-A0AAV3EMK8-F1
#
_entry.id   AF-A0AAV3EMK8-F1
#
_cell.length_a   1.000
_cell.length_b   1.000
_cell.length_c   1.000
_cell.angle_alpha   90.00
_cell.angle_beta   90.00
_cell.angle_gamma   90.00
#
_symmetry.space_group_name_H-M   'P 1'
#
loop_
_entity.id
_entity.type
_entity.pdbx_description
1 polymer ?
#
loop_
_entity_poly.entity_id
_entity_poly.type
_entity_poly.pdbx_seq_one_letter_code
_entity_poly.pdbx_strand_id
1 'polypeptide(L)'
;MSKKPTVFIASSVEAISVAEAVNIKMEYDAQVKQWDNAFDLSTITITSLIERAKKTDYGIFVFHKDDKTTIRQNEYSSVRDNVLFELGLFIGALGIENCFVLTPKSTEGTFRMPTDLAGVTTTSYDDTLDDMVDAVTTSCAKIKQKIKKQEQDKATIKPVEDSALNSLQAQLSASQSKIWSLGHDLERTKEHEAQLIESIKSQFFSIAKPATPAEIKKWEDGAKDSYLKEIKMRTHNVYYVDQDIVIPPLFGASSLSVIVEKGVKVHGLGTNSHNEIFYLDGYRTDKRV
;
A
#
# COMPACT_ATOMS: atom_id res chain seq x y z
N MET A 1 6.65 -29.67 -31.17
CA MET A 1 5.87 -28.43 -31.34
C MET A 1 6.17 -27.54 -30.15
N SER A 2 6.65 -26.31 -30.35
CA SER A 2 6.85 -25.38 -29.22
C SER A 2 5.50 -25.06 -28.60
N LYS A 3 5.40 -25.08 -27.27
CA LYS A 3 4.16 -24.77 -26.54
C LYS A 3 3.85 -23.28 -26.76
N LYS A 4 2.61 -22.93 -27.09
CA LYS A 4 2.19 -21.53 -27.17
C LYS A 4 2.39 -20.84 -25.82
N PRO A 5 2.89 -19.60 -25.77
CA PRO A 5 2.99 -18.86 -24.52
C PRO A 5 1.59 -18.64 -23.94
N THR A 6 1.51 -18.67 -22.61
CA THR A 6 0.28 -18.42 -21.88
C THR A 6 0.16 -16.92 -21.56
N VAL A 7 -0.99 -16.35 -21.90
CA VAL A 7 -1.26 -14.91 -21.71
C VAL A 7 -2.45 -14.74 -20.79
N PHE A 8 -2.29 -13.94 -19.75
CA PHE A 8 -3.37 -13.47 -18.91
C PHE A 8 -3.88 -12.13 -19.43
N ILE A 9 -5.20 -11.95 -19.46
CA ILE A 9 -5.83 -10.67 -19.79
C ILE A 9 -6.67 -10.22 -18.61
N ALA A 10 -6.43 -9.01 -18.13
CA ALA A 10 -7.21 -8.34 -17.10
C ALA A 10 -7.81 -7.03 -17.63
N SER A 11 -9.03 -6.73 -17.19
CA SER A 11 -9.75 -5.50 -17.49
C SER A 11 -10.75 -5.18 -16.39
N SER A 12 -11.30 -3.97 -16.41
CA SER A 12 -12.53 -3.67 -15.69
C SER A 12 -13.75 -4.27 -16.40
N VAL A 13 -14.92 -4.22 -15.76
CA VAL A 13 -16.20 -4.64 -16.37
C VAL A 13 -16.52 -3.74 -17.56
N GLU A 14 -16.25 -2.45 -17.41
CA GLU A 14 -16.49 -1.42 -18.42
C GLU A 14 -15.63 -1.64 -19.69
N ALA A 15 -14.48 -2.30 -19.54
CA ALA A 15 -13.54 -2.60 -20.62
C ALA A 15 -13.61 -4.06 -21.13
N ILE A 16 -14.64 -4.82 -20.74
CA ILE A 16 -14.74 -6.25 -21.09
C ILE A 16 -14.76 -6.50 -22.60
N SER A 17 -15.44 -5.65 -23.38
CA SER A 17 -15.50 -5.76 -24.83
C SER A 17 -14.13 -5.58 -25.49
N VAL A 18 -13.27 -4.75 -24.90
CA VAL A 18 -11.88 -4.57 -25.34
C VAL A 18 -11.05 -5.80 -24.98
N ALA A 19 -11.24 -6.37 -23.79
CA ALA A 19 -10.55 -7.59 -23.35
C ALA A 19 -10.91 -8.81 -24.23
N GLU A 20 -12.19 -8.96 -24.57
CA GLU A 20 -12.68 -9.97 -25.51
C GLU A 20 -12.06 -9.80 -26.90
N ALA A 21 -12.01 -8.56 -27.41
CA ALA A 21 -11.36 -8.26 -28.68
C ALA A 21 -9.87 -8.62 -28.68
N VAL A 22 -9.15 -8.34 -27.59
CA VAL A 22 -7.75 -8.77 -27.42
C VAL A 22 -7.66 -10.29 -27.42
N ASN A 23 -8.54 -10.98 -26.69
CA ASN A 23 -8.57 -12.44 -26.65
C ASN A 23 -8.74 -13.03 -28.06
N ILE A 24 -9.73 -12.56 -28.82
CA ILE A 24 -9.97 -12.94 -30.22
C ILE A 24 -8.70 -12.74 -31.06
N LYS A 25 -8.07 -11.56 -30.96
CA LYS A 25 -6.85 -11.29 -31.73
C LYS A 25 -5.69 -12.20 -31.31
N MET A 26 -5.61 -12.65 -30.07
CA MET A 26 -4.46 -13.41 -29.54
C MET A 26 -4.58 -14.94 -29.70
N GLU A 27 -5.76 -15.45 -30.07
CA GLU A 27 -6.09 -16.89 -30.15
C GLU A 27 -5.04 -17.77 -30.87
N TYR A 28 -4.52 -17.30 -32.00
CA TYR A 28 -3.58 -18.06 -32.81
C TYR A 28 -2.15 -18.06 -32.26
N ASP A 29 -1.77 -17.03 -31.50
CA ASP A 29 -0.40 -16.79 -31.07
C ASP A 29 -0.13 -17.24 -29.62
N ALA A 30 -1.17 -17.22 -28.77
CA ALA A 30 -1.04 -17.51 -27.35
C ALA A 30 -2.19 -18.38 -26.83
N GLN A 31 -1.94 -19.09 -25.73
CA GLN A 31 -3.01 -19.67 -24.92
C GLN A 31 -3.53 -18.59 -23.97
N VAL A 32 -4.63 -17.95 -24.35
CA VAL A 32 -5.22 -16.85 -23.60
C VAL A 32 -6.06 -17.39 -22.44
N LYS A 33 -5.89 -16.81 -21.27
CA LYS A 33 -6.79 -16.92 -20.12
C LYS A 33 -7.37 -15.54 -19.85
N GLN A 34 -8.47 -15.23 -20.53
CA GLN A 34 -9.23 -14.02 -20.25
C GLN A 34 -9.84 -14.11 -18.85
N TRP A 35 -9.79 -12.99 -18.13
CA TRP A 35 -10.41 -12.86 -16.83
C TRP A 35 -11.51 -11.82 -16.89
N ASP A 36 -12.75 -12.28 -16.74
CA ASP A 36 -13.90 -11.40 -16.63
C ASP A 36 -14.00 -10.97 -15.18
N ASN A 37 -13.82 -9.67 -14.93
CA ASN A 37 -13.98 -9.08 -13.60
C ASN A 37 -15.47 -9.01 -13.21
N ALA A 38 -16.17 -10.15 -13.20
CA ALA A 38 -17.40 -10.26 -12.45
C ALA A 38 -17.01 -10.54 -11.00
N PHE A 39 -17.30 -9.58 -10.11
CA PHE A 39 -17.50 -9.84 -8.70
C PHE A 39 -18.64 -10.87 -8.56
N ASP A 40 -18.36 -12.13 -8.85
CA ASP A 40 -19.16 -13.23 -8.37
C ASP A 40 -18.82 -13.37 -6.90
N LEU A 41 -19.82 -13.04 -6.09
CA LEU A 41 -19.86 -13.22 -4.64
C LEU A 41 -19.37 -14.63 -4.29
N SER A 42 -18.07 -14.83 -4.02
CA SER A 42 -17.52 -15.71 -2.96
C SER A 42 -16.07 -16.22 -3.11
N THR A 43 -15.34 -16.15 -4.25
CA THR A 43 -14.14 -17.04 -4.34
C THR A 43 -12.95 -16.60 -5.21
N ILE A 44 -12.63 -15.31 -5.31
CA ILE A 44 -11.34 -14.90 -5.90
C ILE A 44 -10.54 -14.18 -4.84
N THR A 45 -9.62 -14.92 -4.21
CA THR A 45 -8.68 -14.38 -3.24
C THR A 45 -7.41 -13.93 -3.95
N ILE A 46 -6.67 -12.97 -3.36
CA ILE A 46 -5.33 -12.58 -3.81
C ILE A 46 -4.43 -13.81 -4.06
N THR A 47 -4.59 -14.87 -3.26
CA THR A 47 -3.87 -16.15 -3.43
C THR A 47 -4.12 -16.79 -4.79
N SER A 48 -5.37 -16.81 -5.27
CA SER A 48 -5.69 -17.37 -6.58
C SER A 48 -5.06 -16.57 -7.73
N LEU A 49 -4.98 -15.25 -7.57
CA LEU A 49 -4.35 -14.35 -8.53
C LEU A 49 -2.83 -14.59 -8.60
N ILE A 50 -2.18 -14.75 -7.43
CA ILE A 50 -0.76 -15.11 -7.31
C ILE A 50 -0.45 -16.45 -8.00
N GLU A 51 -1.26 -17.48 -7.74
CA GLU A 51 -1.07 -18.79 -8.36
C GLU A 51 -1.18 -18.73 -9.88
N ARG A 52 -2.05 -17.86 -10.39
CA ARG A 52 -2.28 -17.70 -11.82
C ARG A 52 -1.17 -16.91 -12.49
N ALA A 53 -0.70 -15.84 -11.84
CA ALA A 53 0.50 -15.12 -12.26
C ALA A 53 1.70 -16.07 -12.39
N LYS A 54 1.92 -16.97 -11.43
CA LYS A 54 2.99 -18.01 -11.50
C LYS A 54 2.84 -19.03 -12.64
N LYS A 55 1.65 -19.18 -13.22
CA LYS A 55 1.31 -20.15 -14.27
C LYS A 55 1.14 -19.49 -15.65
N THR A 56 1.57 -18.24 -15.78
CA THR A 56 1.39 -17.41 -16.97
C THR A 56 2.75 -16.91 -17.43
N ASP A 57 2.95 -16.76 -18.75
CA ASP A 57 4.20 -16.25 -19.32
C ASP A 57 4.15 -14.73 -19.53
N TYR A 58 2.96 -14.19 -19.85
CA TYR A 58 2.74 -12.77 -20.15
C TYR A 58 1.42 -12.23 -19.58
N GLY A 59 1.39 -10.97 -19.18
CA GLY A 59 0.17 -10.27 -18.77
C GLY A 59 -0.21 -9.14 -19.74
N ILE A 60 -1.49 -9.04 -20.09
CA ILE A 60 -2.05 -7.92 -20.84
C ILE A 60 -3.13 -7.25 -19.97
N PHE A 61 -2.98 -5.97 -19.72
CA PHE A 61 -3.88 -5.20 -18.87
C PHE A 61 -4.55 -4.12 -19.70
N VAL A 62 -5.87 -4.21 -19.81
CA VAL A 62 -6.68 -3.25 -20.53
C VAL A 62 -7.08 -2.14 -19.57
N PHE A 63 -6.51 -0.97 -19.80
CA PHE A 63 -6.84 0.23 -19.06
C PHE A 63 -7.98 0.95 -19.77
N HIS A 64 -8.92 1.43 -18.98
CA HIS A 64 -10.04 2.22 -19.43
C HIS A 64 -10.22 3.44 -18.52
N LYS A 65 -10.96 4.43 -18.98
CA LYS A 65 -11.25 5.68 -18.26
C LYS A 65 -12.40 5.48 -17.26
N ASP A 66 -12.26 4.47 -16.40
CA ASP A 66 -13.30 4.04 -15.47
C ASP A 66 -13.53 5.08 -14.36
N ASP A 67 -12.43 5.60 -13.82
CA ASP A 67 -12.44 6.48 -12.66
C ASP A 67 -11.90 7.87 -12.99
N LYS A 68 -12.22 8.83 -12.13
CA LYS A 68 -11.64 10.17 -12.12
C LYS A 68 -10.79 10.34 -10.86
N THR A 69 -9.55 10.80 -11.04
CA THR A 69 -8.66 11.15 -9.94
C THR A 69 -8.37 12.64 -9.92
N THR A 70 -8.53 13.27 -8.75
CA THR A 70 -8.19 14.69 -8.54
C THR A 70 -6.82 14.80 -7.87
N ILE A 71 -5.83 15.41 -8.54
CA ILE A 71 -4.51 15.69 -7.98
C ILE A 71 -4.19 17.16 -8.11
N ARG A 72 -3.83 17.80 -7.00
CA ARG A 72 -3.43 19.22 -6.98
C ARG A 72 -4.44 20.11 -7.74
N GLN A 73 -5.74 19.86 -7.50
CA GLN A 73 -6.90 20.54 -8.10
C GLN A 73 -7.16 20.30 -9.60
N ASN A 74 -6.41 19.40 -10.26
CA ASN A 74 -6.68 18.98 -11.63
C ASN A 74 -7.35 17.59 -11.66
N GLU A 75 -8.41 17.44 -12.48
CA GLU A 75 -9.06 16.15 -12.75
C GLU A 75 -8.36 15.41 -13.89
N TYR A 76 -8.11 14.12 -13.68
CA TYR A 76 -7.58 13.20 -14.69
C TYR A 76 -8.45 11.95 -14.76
N SER A 77 -8.53 11.34 -15.94
CA SER A 77 -9.08 9.98 -16.07
C SER A 77 -8.04 8.95 -15.64
N SER A 78 -8.48 7.93 -14.90
CA SER A 78 -7.63 6.87 -14.36
C SER A 78 -8.24 5.49 -14.60
N VAL A 79 -7.36 4.49 -14.63
CA VAL A 79 -7.76 3.09 -14.58
C VAL A 79 -8.36 2.77 -13.21
N ARG A 80 -9.25 1.78 -13.16
CA ARG A 80 -9.76 1.24 -11.91
C ARG A 80 -8.65 0.62 -11.05
N ASP A 81 -8.71 0.89 -9.75
CA ASP A 81 -7.68 0.47 -8.78
C ASP A 81 -7.38 -1.04 -8.82
N ASN A 82 -8.40 -1.87 -9.03
CA ASN A 82 -8.25 -3.33 -9.11
C ASN A 82 -7.34 -3.77 -10.27
N VAL A 83 -7.51 -3.17 -11.45
CA VAL A 83 -6.71 -3.52 -12.63
C VAL A 83 -5.27 -3.03 -12.44
N LEU A 84 -5.10 -1.90 -11.75
CA LEU A 84 -3.77 -1.40 -11.37
C LEU A 84 -3.09 -2.32 -10.36
N PHE A 85 -3.83 -2.83 -9.37
CA PHE A 85 -3.35 -3.81 -8.40
C PHE A 85 -2.96 -5.13 -9.09
N GLU A 86 -3.80 -5.64 -9.99
CA GLU A 86 -3.51 -6.84 -10.78
C GLU A 86 -2.24 -6.65 -11.61
N LEU A 87 -2.06 -5.50 -12.28
CA LEU A 87 -0.83 -5.17 -12.99
C LEU A 87 0.39 -5.20 -12.07
N GLY A 88 0.31 -4.54 -10.90
CA GLY A 88 1.39 -4.54 -9.91
C GLY A 88 1.76 -5.96 -9.45
N LEU A 89 0.75 -6.81 -9.20
CA LEU A 89 0.97 -8.20 -8.81
C LEU A 89 1.69 -8.99 -9.91
N PHE A 90 1.25 -8.84 -11.16
CA PHE A 90 1.84 -9.56 -12.29
C PHE A 90 3.23 -9.05 -12.65
N ILE A 91 3.51 -7.75 -12.51
CA ILE A 91 4.88 -7.22 -12.61
C ILE A 91 5.77 -7.88 -11.56
N GLY A 92 5.28 -7.98 -10.32
CA GLY A 92 5.99 -8.64 -9.23
C GLY A 92 6.27 -10.13 -9.47
N ALA A 93 5.43 -10.82 -10.26
CA ALA A 93 5.56 -12.26 -10.53
C ALA A 93 6.28 -12.59 -11.85
N LEU A 94 6.04 -11.81 -12.91
CA LEU A 94 6.51 -12.06 -14.27
C LEU A 94 7.70 -11.18 -14.66
N GLY A 95 7.92 -10.05 -13.98
CA GLY A 95 8.78 -8.98 -14.45
C GLY A 95 8.03 -7.96 -15.30
N ILE A 96 8.52 -6.72 -15.28
CA ILE A 96 7.87 -5.56 -15.94
C ILE A 96 7.88 -5.68 -17.47
N GLU A 97 8.87 -6.37 -18.03
CA GLU A 97 9.06 -6.60 -19.46
C GLU A 97 8.08 -7.63 -20.06
N ASN A 98 7.42 -8.43 -19.21
CA ASN A 98 6.44 -9.44 -19.60
C ASN A 98 4.99 -8.97 -19.37
N CYS A 99 4.81 -7.72 -18.94
CA CYS A 99 3.51 -7.07 -18.78
C CYS A 99 3.30 -6.00 -19.85
N PHE A 100 2.11 -6.02 -20.47
CA PHE A 100 1.68 -5.08 -21.50
C PHE A 100 0.44 -4.33 -21.02
N VAL A 101 0.38 -3.03 -21.29
CA VAL A 101 -0.78 -2.20 -20.94
C VAL A 101 -1.39 -1.62 -22.22
N LEU A 102 -2.69 -1.80 -22.39
CA LEU A 102 -3.49 -1.18 -23.45
C LEU A 102 -4.21 0.03 -22.88
N THR A 103 -3.95 1.22 -23.43
CA THR A 103 -4.63 2.47 -23.00
C THR A 103 -5.55 3.01 -24.10
N PRO A 104 -6.64 3.72 -23.76
CA PRO A 104 -7.50 4.32 -24.78
C PRO A 104 -6.81 5.49 -25.45
N LYS A 105 -6.82 5.54 -26.80
CA LYS A 105 -6.21 6.64 -27.57
C LYS A 105 -6.78 8.01 -27.20
N SER A 106 -8.07 8.11 -26.88
CA SER A 106 -8.71 9.38 -26.48
C SER A 106 -8.07 10.02 -25.24
N THR A 107 -7.29 9.25 -24.49
CA THR A 107 -6.62 9.68 -23.26
C THR A 107 -5.09 9.79 -23.41
N GLU A 108 -4.55 9.69 -24.63
CA GLU A 108 -3.13 9.90 -24.87
C GLU A 108 -2.68 11.28 -24.35
N GLY A 109 -1.70 11.28 -23.44
CA GLY A 109 -1.17 12.48 -22.80
C GLY A 109 -1.92 12.99 -21.56
N THR A 110 -3.13 12.49 -21.29
CA THR A 110 -3.94 12.85 -20.11
C THR A 110 -4.19 11.67 -19.16
N PHE A 111 -3.98 10.44 -19.64
CA PHE A 111 -4.08 9.23 -18.83
C PHE A 111 -2.93 9.14 -17.83
N ARG A 112 -3.25 9.25 -16.54
CA ARG A 112 -2.22 9.26 -15.50
C ARG A 112 -1.84 7.83 -15.10
N MET A 113 -0.65 7.40 -15.53
CA MET A 113 0.03 6.21 -15.01
C MET A 113 0.86 6.58 -13.77
N PRO A 114 0.88 5.74 -12.71
CA PRO A 114 1.87 5.88 -11.64
C PRO A 114 3.28 5.89 -12.21
N THR A 115 4.13 6.80 -11.74
CA THR A 115 5.51 6.95 -12.23
C THR A 115 6.35 5.70 -12.04
N ASP A 116 6.05 4.92 -10.99
CA ASP A 116 6.70 3.63 -10.71
C ASP A 116 6.42 2.57 -11.79
N LEU A 117 5.37 2.76 -12.59
CA LEU A 117 4.98 1.88 -13.71
C LEU A 117 5.44 2.40 -15.08
N ALA A 118 6.24 3.48 -15.14
CA ALA A 118 6.70 4.07 -16.39
C ALA A 118 7.56 3.13 -17.26
N GLY A 119 8.06 2.01 -16.70
CA GLY A 119 8.82 1.00 -17.43
C GLY A 119 7.99 -0.09 -18.12
N VAL A 120 6.66 -0.12 -17.92
CA VAL A 120 5.80 -1.13 -18.54
C VAL A 120 5.62 -0.85 -20.03
N THR A 121 5.52 -1.90 -20.84
CA THR A 121 5.29 -1.72 -22.28
C THR A 121 3.85 -1.31 -22.52
N THR A 122 3.65 -0.07 -22.97
CA THR A 122 2.32 0.47 -23.28
C THR A 122 2.04 0.48 -24.78
N THR A 123 0.78 0.27 -25.14
CA THR A 123 0.25 0.52 -26.48
C THR A 123 -1.15 1.08 -26.35
N SER A 124 -1.64 1.81 -27.35
CA SER A 124 -2.99 2.35 -27.33
C SER A 124 -3.96 1.57 -28.21
N TYR A 125 -5.25 1.58 -27.88
CA TYR A 125 -6.35 1.08 -28.70
C TYR A 125 -7.34 2.20 -29.00
N ASP A 126 -8.04 2.10 -30.13
CA ASP A 126 -8.93 3.16 -30.59
C ASP A 126 -10.33 3.06 -29.96
N ASP A 127 -10.54 3.76 -28.83
CA ASP A 127 -11.80 3.74 -28.10
C ASP A 127 -12.92 4.56 -28.77
N THR A 128 -12.71 5.04 -30.00
CA THR A 128 -13.71 5.76 -30.79
C THR A 128 -14.37 4.90 -31.86
N LEU A 129 -13.81 3.72 -32.16
CA LEU A 129 -14.38 2.78 -33.12
C LEU A 129 -15.52 1.98 -32.48
N ASP A 130 -16.51 1.61 -33.28
CA ASP A 130 -17.60 0.74 -32.82
C ASP A 130 -17.14 -0.73 -32.68
N ASP A 131 -16.26 -1.19 -33.57
CA ASP A 131 -15.71 -2.55 -33.55
C ASP A 131 -14.41 -2.60 -32.73
N MET A 132 -14.49 -3.19 -31.53
CA MET A 132 -13.35 -3.35 -30.64
C MET A 132 -12.26 -4.27 -31.22
N VAL A 133 -12.62 -5.24 -32.06
CA VAL A 133 -11.66 -6.13 -32.73
C VAL A 133 -10.75 -5.32 -33.65
N ASP A 134 -11.31 -4.35 -34.37
CA ASP A 134 -10.52 -3.42 -35.18
C ASP A 134 -9.73 -2.44 -34.31
N ALA A 135 -10.35 -1.90 -33.26
CA ALA A 135 -9.72 -0.96 -32.32
C ALA A 135 -8.40 -1.48 -31.71
N VAL A 136 -8.33 -2.76 -31.39
CA VAL A 136 -7.15 -3.39 -30.75
C VAL A 136 -6.17 -4.00 -31.75
N THR A 137 -6.48 -4.00 -33.05
CA THR A 137 -5.69 -4.73 -34.08
C THR A 137 -4.22 -4.33 -34.07
N THR A 138 -3.95 -3.02 -34.11
CA THR A 138 -2.58 -2.50 -34.14
C THR A 138 -1.83 -2.81 -32.84
N SER A 139 -2.52 -2.68 -31.71
CA SER A 139 -1.99 -2.93 -30.35
C SER A 139 -1.60 -4.40 -30.19
N CYS A 140 -2.51 -5.31 -30.57
CA CYS A 140 -2.27 -6.75 -30.54
C CYS A 140 -1.13 -7.15 -31.47
N ALA A 141 -1.04 -6.57 -32.67
CA ALA A 141 0.09 -6.84 -33.58
C ALA A 141 1.44 -6.49 -32.95
N LYS A 142 1.55 -5.33 -32.28
CA LYS A 142 2.77 -4.93 -31.56
C LYS A 142 3.10 -5.89 -30.41
N ILE A 143 2.11 -6.28 -29.61
CA ILE A 143 2.28 -7.22 -28.49
C ILE A 143 2.76 -8.58 -29.01
N LYS A 144 2.11 -9.12 -30.05
CA LYS A 144 2.52 -10.38 -30.68
C LYS A 144 3.97 -10.35 -31.17
N GLN A 145 4.37 -9.26 -31.83
CA GLN A 145 5.74 -9.10 -32.32
C GLN A 145 6.74 -9.11 -31.15
N LYS A 146 6.39 -8.43 -30.05
CA LYS A 146 7.22 -8.37 -28.85
C LYS A 146 7.35 -9.72 -28.15
N ILE A 147 6.23 -10.43 -27.95
CA ILE A 147 6.21 -11.80 -27.40
C ILE A 147 7.04 -12.72 -28.28
N LYS A 148 6.82 -12.72 -29.61
CA LYS A 148 7.57 -13.57 -30.54
C LYS A 148 9.07 -13.31 -30.46
N LYS A 149 9.49 -12.05 -30.36
CA LYS A 149 10.90 -11.70 -30.18
C LYS A 149 11.44 -12.24 -28.86
N GLN A 150 10.74 -12.03 -27.75
CA GLN A 150 11.15 -12.53 -26.43
C GLN A 150 11.25 -14.07 -26.40
N GLU A 151 10.32 -14.77 -27.03
CA GLU A 151 10.35 -16.24 -27.15
C GLU A 151 11.50 -16.74 -28.04
N GLN A 152 11.85 -16.00 -29.09
CA GLN A 152 13.03 -16.29 -29.92
C GLN A 152 14.34 -16.06 -29.16
N ASP A 153 14.42 -14.97 -28.40
CA ASP A 153 15.57 -14.66 -27.55
C ASP A 153 15.75 -15.78 -26.51
N LYS A 154 14.68 -16.24 -25.84
CA LYS A 154 14.70 -17.39 -24.91
C LYS A 154 15.15 -18.70 -25.57
N ALA A 155 14.82 -18.94 -26.84
CA ALA A 155 15.18 -20.16 -27.56
C ALA A 155 16.62 -20.18 -28.09
N THR A 156 17.27 -19.01 -28.20
CA THR A 156 18.62 -18.87 -28.77
C THR A 156 19.71 -19.10 -27.73
N ILE A 157 19.39 -19.00 -26.44
CA ILE A 157 20.33 -19.26 -25.35
C ILE A 157 20.20 -20.74 -24.93
N LYS A 158 21.30 -21.50 -25.07
CA LYS A 158 21.40 -22.95 -24.77
C LYS A 158 21.91 -23.17 -23.32
N PRO A 159 21.64 -24.34 -22.69
CA PRO A 159 21.21 -24.42 -21.28
C PRO A 159 22.28 -24.41 -20.17
N VAL A 160 23.56 -24.13 -20.43
CA VAL A 160 24.62 -24.43 -19.43
C VAL A 160 24.99 -23.22 -18.55
N GLU A 161 24.90 -21.98 -19.06
CA GLU A 161 25.09 -20.75 -18.26
C GLU A 161 23.76 -20.08 -17.86
N ASP A 162 22.70 -20.32 -18.64
CA ASP A 162 21.34 -19.83 -18.40
C ASP A 162 20.69 -20.36 -17.13
N SER A 163 21.01 -21.58 -16.70
CA SER A 163 20.46 -22.13 -15.47
C SER A 163 20.82 -21.24 -14.28
N ALA A 164 22.05 -20.73 -14.24
CA ALA A 164 22.52 -19.90 -13.14
C ALA A 164 21.93 -18.49 -13.24
N LEU A 165 22.04 -17.83 -14.39
CA LEU A 165 21.51 -16.48 -14.58
C LEU A 165 19.97 -16.42 -14.46
N ASN A 166 19.24 -17.37 -15.03
CA ASN A 166 17.79 -17.44 -14.86
C ASN A 166 17.40 -17.78 -13.42
N SER A 167 18.18 -18.62 -12.72
CA SER A 167 17.94 -18.86 -11.29
C SER A 167 18.19 -17.61 -10.46
N LEU A 168 19.21 -16.81 -10.81
CA LEU A 168 19.52 -15.55 -10.13
C LEU A 168 18.47 -14.48 -10.43
N GLN A 169 17.99 -14.39 -11.67
CA GLN A 169 16.87 -13.51 -12.04
C GLN A 169 15.59 -13.93 -11.31
N ALA A 170 15.26 -15.22 -11.26
CA ALA A 170 14.11 -15.71 -10.52
C ALA A 170 14.23 -15.43 -9.01
N GLN A 171 15.42 -15.59 -8.43
CA GLN A 171 15.70 -15.24 -7.04
C GLN A 171 15.62 -13.72 -6.80
N LEU A 172 16.08 -12.91 -7.75
CA LEU A 172 16.00 -11.46 -7.68
C LEU A 172 14.56 -10.99 -7.73
N SER A 173 13.78 -11.47 -8.71
CA SER A 173 12.34 -11.18 -8.81
C SER A 173 11.62 -11.60 -7.53
N ALA A 174 11.85 -12.82 -7.04
CA ALA A 174 11.25 -13.29 -5.78
C ALA A 174 11.64 -12.42 -4.57
N SER A 175 12.89 -11.95 -4.52
CA SER A 175 13.36 -11.05 -3.46
C SER A 175 12.71 -9.67 -3.57
N GLN A 176 12.57 -9.14 -4.77
CA GLN A 176 11.88 -7.88 -5.04
C GLN A 176 10.40 -7.96 -4.66
N SER A 177 9.69 -9.04 -5.01
CA SER A 177 8.29 -9.25 -4.59
C SER A 177 8.18 -9.32 -3.06
N LYS A 178 9.16 -9.97 -2.39
CA LYS A 178 9.20 -10.06 -0.93
C LYS A 178 9.45 -8.70 -0.27
N ILE A 179 10.33 -7.88 -0.85
CA ILE A 179 10.55 -6.50 -0.39
C ILE A 179 9.27 -5.69 -0.54
N TRP A 180 8.58 -5.82 -1.68
CA TRP A 180 7.32 -5.14 -1.92
C TRP A 180 6.23 -5.56 -0.92
N SER A 181 6.07 -6.86 -0.67
CA SER A 181 5.10 -7.36 0.33
C SER A 181 5.44 -6.89 1.74
N LEU A 182 6.73 -6.91 2.12
CA LEU A 182 7.18 -6.41 3.42
C LEU A 182 6.97 -4.89 3.54
N GLY A 183 7.10 -4.14 2.44
CA GLY A 183 6.79 -2.72 2.38
C GLY A 183 5.32 -2.44 2.72
N HIS A 184 4.40 -3.18 2.10
CA HIS A 184 2.97 -3.06 2.41
C HIS A 184 2.60 -3.55 3.81
N ASP A 185 3.19 -4.67 4.26
CA ASP A 185 2.97 -5.13 5.64
C ASP A 185 3.47 -4.10 6.65
N LEU A 186 4.60 -3.43 6.37
CA LEU A 186 5.12 -2.34 7.20
C LEU A 186 4.16 -1.15 7.21
N GLU A 187 3.63 -0.76 6.06
CA GLU A 187 2.69 0.35 5.94
C GLU A 187 1.38 0.06 6.70
N ARG A 188 0.79 -1.12 6.50
CA ARG A 188 -0.39 -1.58 7.24
C ARG A 188 -0.14 -1.65 8.74
N THR A 189 1.04 -2.12 9.14
CA THR A 189 1.42 -2.17 10.57
C THR A 189 1.53 -0.77 11.15
N LYS A 190 2.09 0.19 10.41
CA LYS A 190 2.16 1.60 10.83
C LYS A 190 0.78 2.23 10.94
N GLU A 191 -0.13 1.96 10.00
CA GLU A 191 -1.51 2.45 10.08
C GLU A 191 -2.24 1.88 11.29
N HIS A 192 -2.12 0.58 11.53
CA HIS A 192 -2.71 -0.07 12.69
C HIS A 192 -2.12 0.47 14.01
N GLU A 193 -0.80 0.70 14.07
CA GLU A 193 -0.15 1.35 15.19
C GLU A 193 -0.70 2.77 15.41
N ALA A 194 -0.84 3.57 14.35
CA ALA A 194 -1.40 4.91 14.42
C ALA A 194 -2.85 4.90 14.93
N GLN A 195 -3.68 3.96 14.46
CA GLN A 195 -5.06 3.78 14.92
C GLN A 195 -5.13 3.40 16.41
N LEU A 196 -4.26 2.51 16.87
CA LEU A 196 -4.16 2.16 18.28
C LEU A 196 -3.72 3.36 19.12
N ILE A 197 -2.72 4.11 18.67
CA ILE A 197 -2.24 5.32 19.34
C ILE A 197 -3.37 6.36 19.44
N GLU A 198 -4.12 6.60 18.37
CA GLU A 198 -5.28 7.51 18.39
C GLU A 198 -6.39 7.01 19.31
N SER A 199 -6.64 5.70 19.37
CA SER A 199 -7.61 5.11 20.31
C SER A 199 -7.18 5.33 21.75
N ILE A 200 -5.89 5.13 22.07
CA ILE A 200 -5.32 5.40 23.40
C ILE A 200 -5.42 6.88 23.73
N LYS A 201 -5.11 7.79 22.79
CA LYS A 201 -5.27 9.24 23.00
C LYS A 201 -6.73 9.61 23.27
N SER A 202 -7.66 9.08 22.48
CA SER A 202 -9.09 9.36 22.65
C SER A 202 -9.57 8.90 24.02
N GLN A 203 -9.21 7.68 24.43
CA GLN A 203 -9.52 7.17 25.77
C GLN A 203 -8.88 8.05 26.86
N PHE A 204 -7.61 8.42 26.70
CA PHE A 204 -6.93 9.31 27.64
C PHE A 204 -7.68 10.63 27.81
N PHE A 205 -7.99 11.34 26.71
CA PHE A 205 -8.69 12.62 26.77
C PHE A 205 -10.16 12.52 27.20
N SER A 206 -10.76 11.32 27.15
CA SER A 206 -12.11 11.10 27.69
C SER A 206 -12.14 11.03 29.22
N ILE A 207 -11.02 10.65 29.84
CA ILE A 207 -10.90 10.46 31.30
C ILE A 207 -10.15 11.64 31.93
N ALA A 208 -9.05 12.05 31.32
CA ALA A 208 -8.15 13.07 31.83
C ALA A 208 -8.78 14.46 31.73
N LYS A 209 -8.76 15.19 32.84
CA LYS A 209 -9.30 16.55 32.92
C LYS A 209 -8.16 17.55 32.85
N PRO A 210 -8.32 18.73 32.22
CA PRO A 210 -7.32 19.79 32.36
C PRO A 210 -7.07 20.10 33.83
N ALA A 211 -5.81 20.11 34.25
CA ALA A 211 -5.48 20.34 35.65
C ALA A 211 -5.79 21.78 36.06
N THR A 212 -6.41 21.94 37.22
CA THR A 212 -6.68 23.25 37.81
C THR A 212 -5.41 23.85 38.42
N PRO A 213 -5.31 25.19 38.53
CA PRO A 213 -4.20 25.82 39.23
C PRO A 213 -4.03 25.34 40.68
N ALA A 214 -5.13 24.94 41.33
CA ALA A 214 -5.11 24.38 42.68
C ALA A 214 -4.44 23.00 42.73
N GLU A 215 -4.69 22.12 41.75
CA GLU A 215 -4.10 20.79 41.67
C GLU A 215 -2.59 20.86 41.34
N ILE A 216 -2.19 21.75 40.44
CA ILE A 216 -0.77 22.03 40.14
C ILE A 216 -0.06 22.48 41.42
N LYS A 217 -0.62 23.50 42.09
CA LYS A 217 -0.06 24.03 43.33
C LYS A 217 -0.03 22.99 44.45
N LYS A 218 -1.05 22.13 44.55
CA LYS A 218 -1.11 21.03 45.53
C LYS A 218 0.05 20.05 45.36
N TRP A 219 0.44 19.74 44.12
CA TRP A 219 1.60 18.90 43.87
C TRP A 219 2.92 19.65 44.15
N GLU A 220 3.07 20.88 43.65
CA GLU A 220 4.27 21.70 43.87
C GLU A 220 4.55 21.96 45.36
N ASP A 221 3.51 22.29 46.14
CA ASP A 221 3.63 22.56 47.57
C ASP A 221 4.06 21.31 48.36
N GLY A 222 3.54 20.13 48.01
CA GLY A 222 3.96 18.89 48.66
C GLY A 222 5.31 18.35 48.19
N ALA A 223 5.75 18.72 46.99
CA ALA A 223 7.08 18.41 46.49
C ALA A 223 8.19 19.27 47.15
N LYS A 224 7.86 20.40 47.80
CA LYS A 224 8.83 21.29 48.46
C LYS A 224 9.63 20.61 49.57
N ASP A 225 9.01 19.67 50.26
CA ASP A 225 9.64 18.90 51.35
C ASP A 225 10.40 17.66 50.82
N SER A 226 10.41 17.45 49.50
CA SER A 226 11.08 16.35 48.82
C SER A 226 12.34 16.82 48.06
N TYR A 227 13.09 15.86 47.51
CA TYR A 227 14.23 16.15 46.63
C TYR A 227 13.84 16.84 45.30
N LEU A 228 12.54 16.97 45.01
CA LEU A 228 11.99 17.51 43.77
C LEU A 228 11.64 19.01 43.87
N LYS A 229 12.04 19.70 44.94
CA LYS A 229 11.74 21.13 45.20
C LYS A 229 12.09 22.11 44.07
N GLU A 230 13.00 21.73 43.16
CA GLU A 230 13.43 22.56 42.02
C GLU A 230 12.69 22.23 40.71
N ILE A 231 11.92 21.13 40.68
CA ILE A 231 11.14 20.74 39.50
C ILE A 231 9.91 21.62 39.41
N LYS A 232 9.83 22.41 38.33
CA LYS A 232 8.62 23.15 37.96
C LYS A 232 7.88 22.39 36.87
N MET A 233 6.57 22.22 37.06
CA MET A 233 5.69 21.70 36.02
C MET A 233 5.65 22.66 34.84
N ARG A 234 5.46 22.12 33.63
CA ARG A 234 5.16 22.95 32.46
C ARG A 234 3.83 23.66 32.67
N THR A 235 3.69 24.85 32.10
CA THR A 235 2.48 25.67 32.23
C THR A 235 1.38 25.32 31.23
N HIS A 236 1.65 24.43 30.27
CA HIS A 236 0.73 24.07 29.19
C HIS A 236 0.65 22.53 29.08
N ASN A 237 -0.51 22.03 28.63
CA ASN A 237 -0.82 20.59 28.50
C ASN A 237 -0.70 19.79 29.81
N VAL A 238 -1.18 20.39 30.92
CA VAL A 238 -1.24 19.72 32.21
C VAL A 238 -2.63 19.12 32.42
N TYR A 239 -2.65 17.82 32.72
CA TYR A 239 -3.88 17.06 32.94
C TYR A 239 -3.86 16.42 34.33
N TYR A 240 -5.04 16.26 34.92
CA TYR A 240 -5.26 15.58 36.18
C TYR A 240 -6.08 14.31 35.93
N VAL A 241 -5.69 13.22 36.59
CA VAL A 241 -6.33 11.91 36.48
C VAL A 241 -6.64 11.33 37.86
N ASP A 242 -7.89 10.90 38.03
CA ASP A 242 -8.45 10.31 39.26
C ASP A 242 -8.85 8.83 39.09
N GLN A 243 -8.56 8.24 37.92
CA GLN A 243 -8.87 6.85 37.56
C GLN A 243 -7.70 6.19 36.86
N ASP A 244 -7.64 4.85 36.92
CA ASP A 244 -6.63 4.04 36.24
C ASP A 244 -6.57 4.36 34.74
N ILE A 245 -5.38 4.62 34.22
CA ILE A 245 -5.22 5.20 32.88
C ILE A 245 -4.00 4.67 32.12
N VAL A 246 -4.13 4.61 30.80
CA VAL A 246 -3.03 4.35 29.86
C VAL A 246 -2.58 5.69 29.26
N ILE A 247 -1.30 6.02 29.39
CA ILE A 247 -0.75 7.27 28.86
C ILE A 247 -0.29 7.07 27.40
N PRO A 248 -0.72 7.93 26.46
CA PRO A 248 -0.28 7.85 25.07
C PRO A 248 1.21 8.24 24.92
N PRO A 249 1.98 7.57 24.05
CA PRO A 249 3.40 7.88 23.82
C PRO A 249 3.54 9.17 22.99
N LEU A 250 3.55 10.32 23.66
CA LEU A 250 3.66 11.64 23.02
C LEU A 250 5.09 12.20 23.14
N PHE A 251 5.48 12.98 22.13
CA PHE A 251 6.86 13.46 21.95
C PHE A 251 6.91 14.95 21.60
N GLY A 252 8.06 15.58 21.87
CA GLY A 252 8.33 16.97 21.49
C GLY A 252 7.31 17.96 22.07
N ALA A 253 6.78 18.85 21.22
CA ALA A 253 5.80 19.88 21.62
C ALA A 253 4.43 19.31 22.04
N SER A 254 4.15 18.04 21.73
CA SER A 254 2.90 17.36 22.08
C SER A 254 2.96 16.62 23.42
N SER A 255 4.11 16.63 24.11
CA SER A 255 4.27 15.97 25.41
C SER A 255 3.30 16.52 26.45
N LEU A 256 2.81 15.65 27.32
CA LEU A 256 1.87 15.99 28.39
C LEU A 256 2.55 16.02 29.75
N SER A 257 2.03 16.87 30.64
CA SER A 257 2.28 16.76 32.08
C SER A 257 1.02 16.16 32.74
N VAL A 258 1.14 15.07 33.48
CA VAL A 258 -0.01 14.39 34.09
C VAL A 258 0.14 14.31 35.60
N ILE A 259 -0.82 14.88 36.33
CA ILE A 259 -0.97 14.79 37.78
C ILE A 259 -1.87 13.60 38.11
N VAL A 260 -1.34 12.67 38.90
CA VAL A 260 -1.99 11.40 39.22
C VAL A 260 -2.44 11.41 40.68
N GLU A 261 -3.74 11.21 40.92
CA GLU A 261 -4.30 11.12 42.28
C GLU A 261 -3.82 9.88 43.04
N LYS A 262 -3.90 9.91 44.37
CA LYS A 262 -3.43 8.82 45.22
C LYS A 262 -4.16 7.50 44.92
N GLY A 263 -3.40 6.43 44.75
CA GLY A 263 -3.94 5.09 44.51
C GLY A 263 -4.27 4.75 43.05
N VAL A 264 -4.13 5.71 42.13
CA VAL A 264 -4.37 5.50 40.68
C VAL A 264 -3.20 4.75 40.04
N LYS A 265 -3.51 3.74 39.23
CA LYS A 265 -2.52 2.99 38.43
C LYS A 265 -2.35 3.61 37.06
N VAL A 266 -1.09 3.78 36.67
CA VAL A 266 -0.71 4.35 35.37
C VAL A 266 0.02 3.29 34.55
N HIS A 267 -0.42 3.12 33.31
CA HIS A 267 0.13 2.19 32.34
C HIS A 267 0.66 2.93 31.10
N GLY A 268 1.56 2.31 30.32
CA GLY A 268 2.07 2.91 29.08
C GLY A 268 3.32 3.79 29.25
N LEU A 269 4.07 3.61 30.35
CA LEU A 269 5.35 4.28 30.62
C LEU A 269 6.45 3.73 29.68
N GLY A 270 6.41 4.14 28.43
CA GLY A 270 7.46 3.80 27.45
C GLY A 270 8.75 4.56 27.76
N THR A 271 9.91 3.91 27.59
CA THR A 271 11.24 4.47 27.89
C THR A 271 11.60 5.73 27.08
N ASN A 272 10.85 6.03 26.01
CA ASN A 272 11.18 7.09 25.06
C ASN A 272 10.15 8.24 25.05
N SER A 273 9.04 8.15 25.80
CA SER A 273 8.04 9.24 25.80
C SER A 273 8.58 10.50 26.50
N HIS A 274 8.23 11.69 26.01
CA HIS A 274 8.64 12.96 26.63
C HIS A 274 7.62 13.43 27.69
N ASN A 275 6.67 12.58 28.06
CA ASN A 275 5.65 12.90 29.05
C ASN A 275 6.26 13.03 30.45
N GLU A 276 5.68 13.92 31.26
CA GLU A 276 6.09 14.14 32.64
C GLU A 276 4.95 13.74 33.56
N ILE A 277 5.20 12.81 34.47
CA ILE A 277 4.15 12.24 35.33
C ILE A 277 4.48 12.55 36.78
N PHE A 278 3.48 13.06 37.48
CA PHE A 278 3.58 13.65 38.80
C PHE A 278 2.55 12.97 39.71
N TYR A 279 3.02 12.16 40.65
CA TYR A 279 2.14 11.42 41.56
C TYR A 279 1.90 12.23 42.83
N LEU A 280 0.64 12.38 43.23
CA LEU A 280 0.27 12.91 44.55
C LEU A 280 0.56 11.91 45.69
N ASP A 281 0.76 10.64 45.36
CA ASP A 281 1.22 9.63 46.29
C ASP A 281 2.74 9.72 46.47
N GLY A 282 3.18 10.14 47.66
CA GLY A 282 4.59 10.34 47.98
C GLY A 282 5.28 11.50 47.24
N TYR A 283 4.54 12.33 46.50
CA TYR A 283 5.06 13.48 45.74
C TYR A 283 6.25 13.12 44.85
N ARG A 284 6.14 12.05 44.08
CA ARG A 284 7.20 11.51 43.20
C ARG A 284 6.94 11.82 41.73
N THR A 285 7.98 11.73 40.90
CA THR A 285 7.88 11.81 39.44
C THR A 285 8.40 10.54 38.78
N ASP A 286 7.92 10.24 37.56
CA ASP A 286 8.41 9.10 36.78
C ASP A 286 9.67 9.42 35.95
N LYS A 287 10.10 10.68 35.93
CA LYS A 287 11.43 11.02 35.44
C LYS A 287 12.44 10.35 36.38
N ARG A 288 13.17 9.36 35.84
CA ARG A 288 14.52 9.05 36.34
C ARG A 288 15.25 10.39 36.47
N VAL A 289 15.50 10.82 37.70
CA VAL A 289 16.74 11.53 37.99
C VAL A 289 17.85 10.48 37.90
#